data_AF-A0A812W582-F1
#
_entry.id   AF-A0A812W582-F1
#
_cell.length_a   1.000
_cell.length_b   1.000
_cell.length_c   1.000
_cell.angle_alpha   90.00
_cell.angle_beta   90.00
_cell.angle_gamma   90.00
#
_symmetry.space_group_name_H-M   'P 1'
#
loop_
_entity.id
_entity.type
_entity.pdbx_description
1 polymer ?
#
loop_
_entity_poly.entity_id
_entity_poly.type
_entity_poly.pdbx_seq_one_letter_code
_entity_poly.pdbx_strand_id
1 'polypeptide(L)'
;MPGCPKGESTWRDFPFKDVPGKPSVKQLQIEADGVEFVICDLKKQSWDNPPDWYGKKNYLIAESGQYSLRHGHLRRIRESKVMVVTDLDHTLVGHERDPENKLLEEFRNLWLGEYALNGSALAYSTGRSKSMALDVAQERQLIRPDLLICGVGTEVYTVPSRLPILGWWEERDSLELMPEWKSKMLNGFNRATVEELLTSRFQKFELRGTPVDDPYRIPTAYQMDEAFDDSKKLLQEALGSSYQVISSGHGEWKLIDICSAEAGKLKAMQFAMSTLKFEPAKTLACGDSGNDELMFRNSGGRGVMVANALPELVEAMTAAADPPTKELRRGAEFKTCHGSTMLFAGREVAGGIVEALQYFFP
;
A
#
# COMPACT_ATOMS: atom_id res chain seq x y z
N MET A 1 40.13 -1.30 -15.13
CA MET A 1 40.26 -2.28 -16.22
C MET A 1 39.27 -1.90 -17.32
N PRO A 2 39.62 -1.90 -18.62
CA PRO A 2 38.62 -1.68 -19.66
C PRO A 2 37.82 -2.98 -19.79
N GLY A 3 36.71 -3.09 -19.06
CA GLY A 3 35.90 -4.30 -18.98
C GLY A 3 34.98 -4.47 -20.17
N CYS A 4 35.50 -5.05 -21.26
CA CYS A 4 34.69 -5.71 -22.29
C CYS A 4 34.98 -7.22 -22.21
N PRO A 5 34.00 -8.11 -21.95
CA PRO A 5 34.31 -9.54 -21.86
C PRO A 5 34.39 -10.24 -23.22
N LYS A 6 35.44 -11.05 -23.33
CA LYS A 6 35.59 -12.17 -24.29
C LYS A 6 34.33 -13.04 -24.28
N GLY A 7 33.73 -13.27 -25.45
CA GLY A 7 32.59 -14.18 -25.53
C GLY A 7 31.85 -14.28 -26.87
N GLU A 8 31.96 -13.31 -27.78
CA GLU A 8 31.56 -13.39 -29.20
C GLU A 8 32.28 -12.23 -29.92
N SER A 9 32.66 -12.38 -31.19
CA SER A 9 33.59 -11.44 -31.84
C SER A 9 32.98 -10.08 -32.24
N THR A 10 31.69 -9.85 -32.02
CA THR A 10 31.00 -8.61 -32.41
C THR A 10 29.88 -8.21 -31.45
N TRP A 11 30.13 -7.19 -30.63
CA TRP A 11 29.10 -6.49 -29.84
C TRP A 11 28.33 -5.51 -30.72
N ARG A 12 27.03 -5.32 -30.45
CA ARG A 12 26.20 -4.29 -31.09
C ARG A 12 25.69 -3.30 -30.05
N ASP A 13 25.73 -2.02 -30.39
CA ASP A 13 25.23 -0.97 -29.52
C ASP A 13 23.73 -0.75 -29.75
N PHE A 14 22.98 -0.61 -28.66
CA PHE A 14 21.56 -0.30 -28.69
C PHE A 14 21.25 0.89 -27.79
N PRO A 15 20.75 2.02 -28.32
CA PRO A 15 20.44 3.18 -27.51
C PRO A 15 19.16 2.95 -26.71
N PHE A 16 19.19 3.30 -25.43
CA PHE A 16 17.98 3.39 -24.62
C PHE A 16 17.05 4.50 -25.12
N LYS A 17 15.74 4.25 -24.99
CA LYS A 17 14.68 5.23 -25.24
C LYS A 17 14.05 5.68 -23.93
N ASP A 18 13.55 6.91 -23.92
CA ASP A 18 12.70 7.40 -22.82
C ASP A 18 11.36 6.66 -22.77
N VAL A 19 10.83 6.50 -21.56
CA VAL A 19 9.47 5.99 -21.33
C VAL A 19 8.55 7.19 -21.06
N PRO A 20 7.55 7.46 -21.91
CA PRO A 20 6.59 8.54 -21.69
C PRO A 20 5.94 8.45 -20.30
N GLY A 21 5.95 9.56 -19.55
CA GLY A 21 5.36 9.63 -18.21
C GLY A 21 6.15 8.94 -17.10
N LYS A 22 7.34 8.37 -17.39
CA LYS A 22 8.25 7.77 -16.40
C LYS A 22 9.67 8.33 -16.59
N PRO A 23 9.95 9.57 -16.14
CA PRO A 23 11.19 10.27 -16.46
C PRO A 23 12.47 9.56 -15.95
N SER A 24 12.34 8.73 -14.92
CA SER A 24 13.44 7.95 -14.34
C SER A 24 13.61 6.57 -14.99
N VAL A 25 12.85 6.22 -16.03
CA VAL A 25 12.87 4.90 -16.66
C VAL A 25 13.34 5.01 -18.10
N LYS A 26 14.31 4.16 -18.43
CA LYS A 26 14.83 3.97 -19.78
C LYS A 26 14.43 2.57 -20.25
N GLN A 27 14.13 2.43 -21.55
CA GLN A 27 13.72 1.15 -22.13
C GLN A 27 14.49 0.82 -23.39
N LEU A 28 14.61 -0.48 -23.67
CA LEU A 28 15.17 -1.01 -24.89
C LEU A 28 14.40 -2.29 -25.25
N GLN A 29 14.12 -2.47 -26.54
CA GLN A 29 13.54 -3.69 -27.08
C GLN A 29 14.59 -4.40 -27.93
N ILE A 30 14.78 -5.69 -27.70
CA ILE A 30 15.74 -6.53 -28.42
C ILE A 30 14.98 -7.76 -28.93
N GLU A 31 15.11 -8.04 -30.22
CA GLU A 31 14.55 -9.22 -30.89
C GLU A 31 15.64 -10.28 -31.05
N ALA A 32 16.03 -10.91 -29.95
CA ALA A 32 17.01 -11.99 -29.92
C ALA A 32 16.76 -12.90 -28.71
N ASP A 33 17.03 -14.20 -28.88
CA ASP A 33 17.06 -15.14 -27.76
C ASP A 33 18.44 -15.16 -27.11
N GLY A 34 18.49 -15.24 -25.78
CA GLY A 34 19.76 -15.31 -25.04
C GLY A 34 20.61 -14.04 -25.21
N VAL A 35 20.29 -12.98 -24.47
CA VAL A 35 21.01 -11.70 -24.57
C VAL A 35 22.00 -11.54 -23.42
N GLU A 36 23.29 -11.48 -23.75
CA GLU A 36 24.32 -10.99 -22.84
C GLU A 36 24.57 -9.49 -23.10
N PHE A 37 24.58 -8.67 -22.05
CA PHE A 37 24.72 -7.22 -22.18
C PHE A 37 25.44 -6.55 -21.00
N VAL A 38 25.92 -5.33 -21.27
CA VAL A 38 26.42 -4.36 -20.29
C VAL A 38 25.86 -3.00 -20.65
N ILE A 39 25.80 -2.08 -19.68
CA ILE A 39 25.38 -0.70 -19.94
C ILE A 39 26.64 0.17 -19.93
N CYS A 40 26.69 1.18 -20.80
CA CYS A 40 27.75 2.18 -20.76
C CYS A 40 27.20 3.57 -21.07
N ASP A 41 27.96 4.60 -20.71
CA ASP A 41 27.69 5.95 -21.17
C ASP A 41 27.95 6.07 -22.69
N LEU A 42 27.41 7.12 -23.31
CA LEU A 42 27.51 7.32 -24.77
C LEU A 42 28.97 7.41 -25.28
N LYS A 43 29.91 7.77 -24.40
CA LYS A 43 31.34 7.87 -24.72
C LYS A 43 32.12 6.58 -24.45
N LYS A 44 31.47 5.53 -23.90
CA LYS A 44 32.09 4.26 -23.49
C LYS A 44 33.24 4.42 -22.49
N GLN A 45 33.18 5.46 -21.67
CA GLN A 45 34.15 5.79 -20.63
C GLN A 45 33.74 5.20 -19.27
N SER A 46 32.45 5.00 -19.06
CA SER A 46 31.88 4.43 -17.84
C SER A 46 31.01 3.23 -18.20
N TRP A 47 31.23 2.11 -17.52
CA TRP A 47 30.52 0.86 -17.74
C TRP A 47 29.82 0.42 -16.46
N ASP A 48 28.57 0.00 -16.59
CA ASP A 48 27.78 -0.69 -15.58
C ASP A 48 27.74 -2.17 -15.97
N ASN A 49 28.60 -2.92 -15.29
CA ASN A 49 28.67 -4.37 -15.30
C ASN A 49 27.93 -4.90 -14.06
N PRO A 50 27.47 -6.17 -14.09
CA PRO A 50 26.93 -6.79 -12.89
C PRO A 50 27.91 -6.73 -11.72
N PRO A 51 27.42 -6.49 -10.50
CA PRO A 51 28.24 -6.61 -9.29
C PRO A 51 28.79 -8.03 -9.11
N ASP A 52 29.85 -8.18 -8.32
CA ASP A 52 30.52 -9.48 -8.09
C ASP A 52 29.55 -10.59 -7.63
N TRP A 53 28.55 -10.24 -6.82
CA TRP A 53 27.55 -11.19 -6.32
C TRP A 53 26.62 -11.76 -7.42
N TYR A 54 26.58 -11.15 -8.61
CA TYR A 54 25.82 -11.67 -9.75
C TYR A 54 26.48 -12.93 -10.35
N GLY A 55 27.78 -13.13 -10.12
CA GLY A 55 28.51 -14.33 -10.55
C GLY A 55 28.79 -14.43 -12.05
N LYS A 56 28.46 -13.41 -12.85
CA LYS A 56 28.82 -13.30 -14.28
C LYS A 56 29.45 -11.94 -14.58
N LYS A 57 30.23 -11.88 -15.66
CA LYS A 57 30.93 -10.65 -16.09
C LYS A 57 30.00 -9.63 -16.76
N ASN A 58 28.90 -10.11 -17.31
CA ASN A 58 27.88 -9.37 -18.05
C ASN A 58 26.49 -9.81 -17.57
N TYR A 59 25.50 -8.93 -17.73
CA TYR A 59 24.11 -9.28 -17.46
C TYR A 59 23.64 -10.28 -18.50
N LEU A 60 22.84 -11.27 -18.10
CA LEU A 60 22.31 -12.29 -19.01
C LEU A 60 20.79 -12.41 -18.88
N ILE A 61 20.11 -12.29 -20.01
CA ILE A 61 18.71 -12.67 -20.21
C ILE A 61 18.72 -14.00 -20.98
N ALA A 62 18.34 -15.10 -20.32
CA ALA A 62 18.33 -16.42 -20.95
C ALA A 62 17.09 -16.65 -21.83
N GLU A 63 15.94 -16.10 -21.43
CA GLU A 63 14.64 -16.28 -22.08
C GLU A 63 14.04 -14.95 -22.52
N SER A 64 13.41 -14.94 -23.68
CA SER A 64 12.63 -13.81 -24.17
C SER A 64 11.55 -13.39 -23.14
N GLY A 65 11.42 -12.09 -22.90
CA GLY A 65 10.49 -11.53 -21.90
C GLY A 65 10.78 -10.08 -21.57
N GLN A 66 10.05 -9.53 -20.59
CA GLN A 66 10.27 -8.19 -20.08
C GLN A 66 11.12 -8.25 -18.80
N TYR A 67 12.15 -7.41 -18.73
CA TYR A 67 13.08 -7.37 -17.60
C TYR A 67 13.31 -5.93 -17.13
N SER A 68 13.54 -5.79 -15.83
CA SER A 68 14.04 -4.57 -15.23
C SER A 68 15.49 -4.78 -14.78
N LEU A 69 16.30 -3.74 -14.85
CA LEU A 69 17.64 -3.71 -14.27
C LEU A 69 17.74 -2.52 -13.33
N ARG A 70 18.02 -2.79 -12.05
CA ARG A 70 18.16 -1.75 -11.03
C ARG A 70 19.19 -2.14 -9.97
N HIS A 71 20.16 -1.26 -9.71
CA HIS A 71 21.24 -1.48 -8.73
C HIS A 71 21.93 -2.85 -8.91
N GLY A 72 22.20 -3.25 -10.16
CA GLY A 72 22.78 -4.56 -10.48
C GLY A 72 21.82 -5.75 -10.44
N HIS A 73 20.57 -5.56 -9.99
CA HIS A 73 19.56 -6.61 -9.99
C HIS A 73 18.81 -6.63 -11.33
N LEU A 74 19.07 -7.65 -12.14
CA LEU A 74 18.26 -7.99 -13.31
C LEU A 74 17.10 -8.90 -12.88
N ARG A 75 15.85 -8.45 -13.07
CA ARG A 75 14.64 -9.18 -12.65
C ARG A 75 13.65 -9.26 -13.81
N ARG A 76 12.96 -10.40 -13.92
CA ARG A 76 11.86 -10.58 -14.87
C ARG A 76 10.63 -9.83 -14.35
N ILE A 77 10.03 -9.00 -15.19
CA ILE A 77 8.79 -8.30 -14.91
C ILE A 77 7.63 -9.30 -15.01
N ARG A 78 6.67 -9.24 -14.07
CA ARG A 78 5.52 -10.13 -14.02
C ARG A 78 4.57 -9.87 -15.19
N GLU A 79 3.95 -10.92 -15.72
CA GLU A 79 2.95 -10.77 -16.78
C GLU A 79 1.59 -10.32 -16.24
N SER A 80 1.20 -10.83 -15.07
CA SER A 80 -0.03 -10.41 -14.41
C SER A 80 0.17 -9.10 -13.64
N LYS A 81 -0.65 -8.10 -13.95
CA LYS A 81 -0.76 -6.88 -13.14
C LYS A 81 -1.52 -7.15 -11.83
N VAL A 82 -1.14 -6.43 -10.78
CA VAL A 82 -1.78 -6.45 -9.45
C VAL A 82 -2.00 -5.03 -8.95
N MET A 83 -3.07 -4.79 -8.22
CA MET A 83 -3.23 -3.58 -7.40
C MET A 83 -2.93 -3.92 -5.94
N VAL A 84 -1.97 -3.24 -5.34
CA VAL A 84 -1.68 -3.37 -3.90
C VAL A 84 -2.30 -2.19 -3.18
N VAL A 85 -3.18 -2.46 -2.23
CA VAL A 85 -3.78 -1.48 -1.32
C VAL A 85 -3.26 -1.80 0.08
N THR A 86 -2.40 -0.95 0.62
CA THR A 86 -1.71 -1.24 1.88
C THR A 86 -1.94 -0.15 2.90
N ASP A 87 -2.23 -0.54 4.14
CA ASP A 87 -2.01 0.35 5.27
C ASP A 87 -0.53 0.72 5.42
N LEU A 88 -0.27 1.82 6.11
CA LEU A 88 1.09 2.33 6.34
C LEU A 88 1.65 1.83 7.66
N ASP A 89 1.15 2.34 8.78
CA ASP A 89 1.75 2.17 10.11
C ASP A 89 1.66 0.72 10.57
N HIS A 90 2.79 0.10 10.94
CA HIS A 90 2.89 -1.32 11.30
C HIS A 90 2.47 -2.32 10.20
N THR A 91 2.10 -1.85 9.01
CA THR A 91 1.82 -2.69 7.83
C THR A 91 2.90 -2.54 6.78
N LEU A 92 2.99 -1.41 6.06
CA LEU A 92 4.09 -1.17 5.11
C LEU A 92 5.33 -0.62 5.83
N VAL A 93 5.12 0.28 6.79
CA VAL A 93 6.15 0.95 7.59
C VAL A 93 6.23 0.28 8.95
N GLY A 94 7.39 -0.31 9.28
CA GLY A 94 7.52 -1.06 10.53
C GLY A 94 7.76 -0.23 11.79
N HIS A 95 8.17 1.04 11.67
CA HIS A 95 8.63 1.86 12.78
C HIS A 95 9.71 1.14 13.62
N GLU A 96 9.43 0.85 14.89
CA GLU A 96 10.32 0.09 15.77
C GLU A 96 10.52 -1.37 15.35
N ARG A 97 9.61 -1.94 14.55
CA ARG A 97 9.72 -3.31 14.02
C ARG A 97 10.65 -3.44 12.81
N ASP A 98 10.90 -2.32 12.13
CA ASP A 98 11.84 -2.25 11.01
C ASP A 98 12.63 -0.92 11.06
N PRO A 99 13.47 -0.72 12.10
CA PRO A 99 14.11 0.57 12.35
C PRO A 99 15.11 0.96 11.26
N GLU A 100 15.66 -0.03 10.56
CA GLU A 100 16.59 0.14 9.44
C GLU A 100 15.89 0.10 8.06
N ASN A 101 14.55 0.01 8.04
CA ASN A 101 13.73 -0.11 6.82
C ASN A 101 14.11 -1.30 5.91
N LYS A 102 14.70 -2.39 6.44
CA LYS A 102 15.17 -3.53 5.64
C LYS A 102 14.02 -4.22 4.92
N LEU A 103 12.89 -4.41 5.59
CA LEU A 103 11.71 -5.05 5.01
C LEU A 103 11.01 -4.10 4.03
N LEU A 104 10.99 -2.80 4.33
CA LEU A 104 10.50 -1.78 3.40
C LEU A 104 11.36 -1.70 2.11
N GLU A 105 12.70 -1.79 2.23
CA GLU A 105 13.60 -1.86 1.07
C GLU A 105 13.38 -3.13 0.24
N GLU A 106 13.12 -4.26 0.89
CA GLU A 106 12.79 -5.50 0.20
C GLU A 106 11.51 -5.36 -0.63
N PHE A 107 10.44 -4.82 -0.04
CA PHE A 107 9.21 -4.52 -0.77
C PHE A 107 9.47 -3.56 -1.93
N ARG A 108 10.23 -2.48 -1.70
CA ARG A 108 10.58 -1.52 -2.76
C ARG A 108 11.31 -2.20 -3.91
N ASN A 109 12.30 -3.03 -3.61
CA ASN A 109 13.10 -3.73 -4.61
C ASN A 109 12.27 -4.75 -5.41
N LEU A 110 11.40 -5.50 -4.75
CA LEU A 110 10.46 -6.39 -5.40
C LEU A 110 9.48 -5.61 -6.30
N TRP A 111 8.81 -4.61 -5.74
CA TRP A 111 7.79 -3.82 -6.44
C TRP A 111 8.35 -3.15 -7.69
N LEU A 112 9.45 -2.40 -7.56
CA LEU A 112 10.08 -1.71 -8.68
C LEU A 112 10.71 -2.68 -9.69
N GLY A 113 11.19 -3.84 -9.23
CA GLY A 113 11.83 -4.84 -10.06
C GLY A 113 10.86 -5.67 -10.89
N GLU A 114 9.69 -5.99 -10.34
CA GLU A 114 8.83 -7.06 -10.88
C GLU A 114 7.42 -6.57 -11.24
N TYR A 115 6.89 -5.51 -10.60
CA TYR A 115 5.47 -5.14 -10.71
C TYR A 115 5.25 -3.74 -11.28
N ALA A 116 6.02 -2.73 -10.88
CA ALA A 116 5.78 -1.31 -11.21
C ALA A 116 5.80 -0.97 -12.71
N LEU A 117 6.31 -1.87 -13.54
CA LEU A 117 6.46 -1.66 -14.99
C LEU A 117 5.43 -2.43 -15.84
N ASN A 118 4.62 -3.34 -15.28
CA ASN A 118 3.64 -4.14 -16.03
C ASN A 118 2.21 -3.56 -16.02
N GLY A 119 2.03 -2.35 -15.48
CA GLY A 119 0.71 -1.75 -15.27
C GLY A 119 0.04 -2.14 -13.94
N SER A 120 0.77 -2.74 -13.01
CA SER A 120 0.38 -2.83 -11.59
C SER A 120 0.27 -1.45 -10.97
N ALA A 121 -0.55 -1.34 -9.92
CA ALA A 121 -0.81 -0.09 -9.23
C ALA A 121 -0.64 -0.21 -7.71
N LEU A 122 -0.19 0.87 -7.08
CA LEU A 122 0.02 0.96 -5.65
C LEU A 122 -0.90 2.02 -5.04
N ALA A 123 -1.62 1.68 -3.98
CA ALA A 123 -2.40 2.62 -3.19
C ALA A 123 -2.04 2.51 -1.71
N TYR A 124 -1.76 3.65 -1.08
CA TYR A 124 -1.62 3.73 0.38
C TYR A 124 -2.98 4.02 1.01
N SER A 125 -3.36 3.30 2.06
CA SER A 125 -4.64 3.45 2.77
C SER A 125 -4.43 3.61 4.26
N THR A 126 -4.33 4.85 4.73
CA THR A 126 -3.91 5.17 6.11
C THR A 126 -4.97 5.94 6.89
N GLY A 127 -4.91 5.81 8.22
CA GLY A 127 -5.67 6.66 9.15
C GLY A 127 -5.11 8.08 9.31
N ARG A 128 -3.91 8.35 8.79
CA ARG A 128 -3.26 9.66 8.83
C ARG A 128 -3.98 10.69 7.94
N SER A 129 -3.91 11.97 8.32
CA SER A 129 -4.25 13.08 7.41
C SER A 129 -3.29 13.13 6.22
N LYS A 130 -3.62 13.89 5.17
CA LYS A 130 -2.73 14.09 4.02
C LYS A 130 -1.34 14.60 4.44
N SER A 131 -1.30 15.59 5.33
CA SER A 131 -0.05 16.18 5.82
C SER A 131 0.83 15.14 6.50
N MET A 132 0.27 14.38 7.44
CA MET A 132 0.98 13.32 8.16
C MET A 132 1.41 12.15 7.27
N ALA A 133 0.60 11.77 6.27
CA ALA A 133 0.96 10.71 5.34
C ALA A 133 2.16 11.11 4.44
N LEU A 134 2.21 12.38 4.04
CA LEU A 134 3.34 12.93 3.28
C LEU A 134 4.61 13.02 4.14
N ASP A 135 4.48 13.35 5.43
CA ASP A 135 5.61 13.36 6.36
C ASP A 135 6.21 11.95 6.54
N VAL A 136 5.37 10.92 6.68
CA VAL A 136 5.82 9.52 6.71
C VAL A 136 6.45 9.13 5.37
N ALA A 137 5.88 9.56 4.25
CA ALA A 137 6.46 9.30 2.94
C ALA A 137 7.88 9.86 2.82
N GLN A 138 8.11 11.07 3.34
CA GLN A 138 9.42 11.71 3.41
C GLN A 138 10.36 10.98 4.38
N GLU A 139 9.95 10.76 5.62
CA GLU A 139 10.77 10.12 6.66
C GLU A 139 11.22 8.72 6.24
N ARG A 140 10.30 7.94 5.66
CA ARG A 140 10.52 6.53 5.31
C ARG A 140 10.89 6.31 3.85
N GLN A 141 11.03 7.38 3.07
CA GLN A 141 11.38 7.34 1.65
C GLN A 141 10.42 6.41 0.87
N LEU A 142 9.11 6.57 1.07
CA LEU A 142 8.11 5.74 0.41
C LEU A 142 8.10 5.99 -1.09
N ILE A 143 7.98 4.92 -1.89
CA ILE A 143 7.82 5.09 -3.34
C ILE A 143 6.50 5.76 -3.67
N ARG A 144 6.47 6.48 -4.79
CA ARG A 144 5.26 7.13 -5.29
C ARG A 144 4.15 6.11 -5.51
N PRO A 145 3.00 6.22 -4.83
CA PRO A 145 1.83 5.41 -5.14
C PRO A 145 1.11 6.00 -6.37
N ASP A 146 0.12 5.30 -6.88
CA ASP A 146 -0.84 5.81 -7.86
C ASP A 146 -2.00 6.55 -7.16
N LEU A 147 -2.40 6.07 -5.99
CA LEU A 147 -3.42 6.70 -5.14
C LEU A 147 -2.95 6.82 -3.68
N LEU A 148 -3.34 7.91 -3.03
CA LEU A 148 -3.15 8.12 -1.59
C LEU A 148 -4.52 8.26 -0.92
N ILE A 149 -4.88 7.30 -0.08
CA ILE A 149 -6.13 7.25 0.67
C ILE A 149 -5.82 7.63 2.13
N CYS A 150 -6.40 8.72 2.61
CA CYS A 150 -6.14 9.31 3.93
C CYS A 150 -7.40 9.33 4.81
N GLY A 151 -7.21 9.63 6.09
CA GLY A 151 -8.28 9.84 7.06
C GLY A 151 -9.21 8.63 7.16
N VAL A 152 -8.64 7.41 7.24
CA VAL A 152 -9.37 6.14 7.27
C VAL A 152 -10.34 5.95 6.08
N GLY A 153 -10.01 6.54 4.92
CA GLY A 153 -10.82 6.45 3.70
C GLY A 153 -11.77 7.63 3.48
N THR A 154 -11.65 8.72 4.22
CA THR A 154 -12.41 9.94 3.93
C THR A 154 -11.85 10.76 2.78
N GLU A 155 -10.61 10.51 2.38
CA GLU A 155 -9.98 11.26 1.29
C GLU A 155 -9.26 10.31 0.35
N VAL A 156 -9.42 10.52 -0.96
CA VAL A 156 -8.75 9.74 -2.00
C VAL A 156 -8.10 10.71 -2.98
N TYR A 157 -6.77 10.72 -2.99
CA TYR A 157 -5.95 11.60 -3.80
C TYR A 157 -5.34 10.84 -4.98
N THR A 158 -5.36 11.44 -6.16
CA THR A 158 -4.53 10.99 -7.28
C THR A 158 -3.11 11.49 -7.10
N VAL A 159 -2.12 10.62 -7.29
CA VAL A 159 -0.71 11.01 -7.25
C VAL A 159 -0.14 11.03 -8.68
N PRO A 160 0.17 12.22 -9.25
CA PRO A 160 0.52 12.34 -10.66
C PRO A 160 1.74 11.51 -11.06
N SER A 161 1.66 10.79 -12.18
CA SER A 161 2.76 9.94 -12.67
C SER A 161 4.01 10.72 -13.08
N ARG A 162 3.87 12.02 -13.35
CA ARG A 162 4.99 12.94 -13.63
C ARG A 162 5.91 13.14 -12.43
N LEU A 163 5.42 12.90 -11.22
CA LEU A 163 6.22 13.03 -9.99
C LEU A 163 7.28 11.92 -9.93
N PRO A 164 8.44 12.20 -9.34
CA PRO A 164 9.51 11.21 -9.23
C PRO A 164 9.08 10.02 -8.35
N ILE A 165 9.70 8.85 -8.56
CA ILE A 165 9.41 7.64 -7.75
C ILE A 165 9.74 7.89 -6.27
N LEU A 166 10.80 8.64 -5.97
CA LEU A 166 11.15 9.12 -4.64
C LEU A 166 11.14 10.65 -4.66
N GLY A 167 10.71 11.30 -3.57
CA GLY A 167 10.57 12.76 -3.52
C GLY A 167 9.21 13.28 -4.00
N TRP A 168 8.25 12.40 -4.31
CA TRP A 168 6.90 12.82 -4.73
C TRP A 168 6.16 13.63 -3.67
N TRP A 169 6.53 13.48 -2.40
CA TRP A 169 5.98 14.22 -1.26
C TRP A 169 6.36 15.71 -1.25
N GLU A 170 7.35 16.14 -2.03
CA GLU A 170 7.75 17.56 -2.09
C GLU A 170 6.69 18.42 -2.79
N GLU A 171 5.95 17.84 -3.75
CA GLU A 171 4.87 18.53 -4.47
C GLU A 171 3.49 18.30 -3.81
N ARG A 172 3.35 18.67 -2.53
CA ARG A 172 2.17 18.41 -1.69
C ARG A 172 0.83 18.89 -2.28
N ASP A 173 0.87 20.00 -3.01
CA ASP A 173 -0.32 20.64 -3.61
C ASP A 173 -0.70 20.05 -4.97
N SER A 174 0.20 19.26 -5.58
CA SER A 174 -0.04 18.57 -6.85
C SER A 174 -0.90 17.32 -6.69
N LEU A 175 -1.20 16.91 -5.44
CA LEU A 175 -2.09 15.80 -5.15
C LEU A 175 -3.54 16.28 -5.15
N GLU A 176 -4.30 15.82 -6.14
CA GLU A 176 -5.68 16.23 -6.35
C GLU A 176 -6.64 15.28 -5.63
N LEU A 177 -7.46 15.82 -4.73
CA LEU A 177 -8.56 15.08 -4.12
C LEU A 177 -9.60 14.77 -5.21
N MET A 178 -9.93 13.48 -5.38
CA MET A 178 -10.82 13.05 -6.45
C MET A 178 -12.22 13.67 -6.29
N PRO A 179 -12.74 14.39 -7.30
CA PRO A 179 -14.01 15.11 -7.20
C PRO A 179 -15.21 14.22 -6.86
N GLU A 180 -15.29 13.01 -7.43
CA GLU A 180 -16.41 12.11 -7.15
C GLU A 180 -16.40 11.67 -5.67
N TRP A 181 -15.22 11.36 -5.13
CA TRP A 181 -15.07 10.97 -3.73
C TRP A 181 -15.36 12.14 -2.78
N LYS A 182 -14.81 13.32 -3.10
CA LYS A 182 -15.05 14.56 -2.34
C LYS A 182 -16.54 14.88 -2.22
N SER A 183 -17.28 14.78 -3.33
CA SER A 183 -18.73 15.05 -3.33
C SER A 183 -19.48 14.06 -2.43
N LYS A 184 -19.08 12.78 -2.45
CA LYS A 184 -19.65 11.75 -1.59
C LYS A 184 -19.46 12.07 -0.10
N MET A 185 -18.29 12.56 0.28
CA MET A 185 -17.99 12.94 1.67
C MET A 185 -18.76 14.18 2.10
N LEU A 186 -18.80 15.22 1.27
CA LEU A 186 -19.53 16.46 1.55
C LEU A 186 -21.02 16.22 1.78
N ASN A 187 -21.63 15.31 1.02
CA ASN A 187 -23.05 15.00 1.15
C ASN A 187 -23.38 14.14 2.38
N GLY A 188 -22.41 13.37 2.87
CA GLY A 188 -22.62 12.38 3.92
C GLY A 188 -22.08 12.76 5.30
N PHE A 189 -21.45 13.94 5.46
CA PHE A 189 -20.80 14.32 6.71
C PHE A 189 -21.16 15.74 7.14
N ASN A 190 -21.84 15.87 8.29
CA ASN A 190 -22.07 17.16 8.94
C ASN A 190 -21.22 17.26 10.22
N ARG A 191 -20.09 17.96 10.12
CA ARG A 191 -19.15 18.19 11.22
C ARG A 191 -19.83 18.81 12.45
N ALA A 192 -20.61 19.87 12.27
CA ALA A 192 -21.20 20.62 13.37
C ALA A 192 -22.16 19.74 14.21
N THR A 193 -22.94 18.89 13.53
CA THR A 193 -23.81 17.91 14.21
C THR A 193 -23.02 16.93 15.06
N VAL A 194 -21.90 16.42 14.55
CA VAL A 194 -21.07 15.45 15.28
C VAL A 194 -20.34 16.13 16.45
N GLU A 195 -19.77 17.32 16.25
CA GLU A 195 -19.07 18.07 17.32
C GLU A 195 -20.02 18.45 18.47
N GLU A 196 -21.25 18.88 18.16
CA GLU A 196 -22.28 19.15 19.16
C GLU A 196 -22.64 17.87 19.94
N LEU A 197 -22.80 16.74 19.25
CA LEU A 197 -23.11 15.47 19.91
C LEU A 197 -21.97 15.03 20.85
N LEU A 198 -20.72 15.13 20.39
CA LEU A 198 -19.54 14.77 21.18
C LEU A 198 -19.41 15.64 22.43
N THR A 199 -19.53 16.96 22.26
CA THR A 199 -19.37 17.92 23.36
C THR A 199 -20.51 17.84 24.38
N SER A 200 -21.74 17.59 23.92
CA SER A 200 -22.92 17.56 24.80
C SER A 200 -23.14 16.23 25.51
N ARG A 201 -22.77 15.09 24.90
CA ARG A 201 -23.14 13.75 25.41
C ARG A 201 -21.99 12.74 25.53
N PHE A 202 -20.92 12.91 24.77
CA PHE A 202 -19.86 11.90 24.62
C PHE A 202 -18.47 12.49 24.94
N GLN A 203 -18.36 13.22 26.05
CA GLN A 203 -17.13 13.94 26.44
C GLN A 203 -15.92 13.03 26.72
N LYS A 204 -16.12 11.73 26.91
CA LYS A 204 -15.03 10.75 27.00
C LYS A 204 -14.28 10.54 25.67
N PHE A 205 -14.89 10.90 24.55
CA PHE A 205 -14.24 10.90 23.23
C PHE A 205 -13.54 12.24 23.05
N GLU A 206 -12.26 12.29 23.40
CA GLU A 206 -11.47 13.51 23.35
C GLU A 206 -11.20 13.90 21.89
N LEU A 207 -11.66 15.08 21.48
CA LEU A 207 -11.44 15.58 20.13
C LEU A 207 -9.94 15.64 19.79
N ARG A 208 -9.60 15.11 18.61
CA ARG A 208 -8.27 15.18 18.01
C ARG A 208 -8.39 15.80 16.61
N GLY A 209 -7.27 16.23 16.05
CA GLY A 209 -7.20 16.79 14.70
C GLY A 209 -7.81 18.18 14.55
N THR A 210 -7.91 18.65 13.31
CA THR A 210 -8.44 19.98 12.98
C THR A 210 -9.35 19.93 11.75
N PRO A 211 -10.30 20.85 11.57
CA PRO A 211 -11.09 20.91 10.34
C PRO A 211 -10.27 21.11 9.06
N VAL A 212 -9.03 21.61 9.19
CA VAL A 212 -8.10 21.81 8.06
C VAL A 212 -7.43 20.50 7.66
N ASP A 213 -6.92 19.73 8.63
CA ASP A 213 -6.26 18.45 8.37
C ASP A 213 -7.25 17.29 8.15
N ASP A 214 -8.45 17.41 8.71
CA ASP A 214 -9.46 16.35 8.76
C ASP A 214 -10.84 16.82 8.26
N PRO A 215 -10.97 17.43 7.07
CA PRO A 215 -12.20 18.10 6.65
C PRO A 215 -13.48 17.23 6.66
N TYR A 216 -13.34 15.90 6.53
CA TYR A 216 -14.45 14.95 6.36
C TYR A 216 -14.56 13.89 7.47
N ARG A 217 -13.83 14.03 8.58
CA ARG A 217 -13.91 13.17 9.76
C ARG A 217 -13.66 13.95 11.04
N ILE A 218 -14.08 13.42 12.17
CA ILE A 218 -13.62 13.87 13.48
C ILE A 218 -12.82 12.72 14.11
N PRO A 219 -11.48 12.82 14.15
CA PRO A 219 -10.69 11.91 14.94
C PRO A 219 -10.87 12.24 16.42
N THR A 220 -10.95 11.21 17.26
CA THR A 220 -11.02 11.34 18.70
C THR A 220 -10.11 10.29 19.35
N ALA A 221 -9.79 10.49 20.62
CA ALA A 221 -9.11 9.50 21.45
C ALA A 221 -10.01 9.11 22.61
N TYR A 222 -10.01 7.83 22.97
CA TYR A 222 -10.73 7.31 24.12
C TYR A 222 -9.76 6.49 24.97
N GLN A 223 -9.65 6.83 26.26
CA GLN A 223 -8.85 6.04 27.21
C GLN A 223 -9.60 4.76 27.55
N MET A 224 -9.00 3.61 27.27
CA MET A 224 -9.63 2.31 27.47
C MET A 224 -10.09 2.10 28.91
N ASP A 225 -11.37 1.79 29.05
CA ASP A 225 -12.03 1.39 30.29
C ASP A 225 -13.09 0.32 29.98
N GLU A 226 -13.69 -0.27 31.01
CA GLU A 226 -14.73 -1.30 30.86
C GLU A 226 -15.97 -0.80 30.12
N ALA A 227 -16.15 0.52 30.01
CA ALA A 227 -17.30 1.15 29.35
C ALA A 227 -17.04 1.48 27.88
N PHE A 228 -15.85 1.20 27.33
CA PHE A 228 -15.48 1.57 25.97
C PHE A 228 -16.46 1.03 24.92
N ASP A 229 -16.74 -0.28 24.94
CA ASP A 229 -17.58 -0.92 23.94
C ASP A 229 -19.02 -0.39 23.98
N ASP A 230 -19.57 -0.22 25.18
CA ASP A 230 -20.89 0.38 25.40
C ASP A 230 -20.92 1.84 24.94
N SER A 231 -19.88 2.62 25.27
CA SER A 231 -19.77 4.04 24.87
C SER A 231 -19.68 4.19 23.36
N LYS A 232 -18.90 3.33 22.69
CA LYS A 232 -18.78 3.31 21.22
C LYS A 232 -20.10 2.93 20.57
N LYS A 233 -20.79 1.93 21.11
CA LYS A 233 -22.10 1.50 20.62
C LYS A 233 -23.14 2.60 20.76
N LEU A 234 -23.23 3.23 21.94
CA LEU A 234 -24.15 4.35 22.19
C LEU A 234 -23.85 5.55 21.28
N LEU A 235 -22.57 5.84 21.01
CA LEU A 235 -22.17 6.88 20.07
C LEU A 235 -22.67 6.56 18.65
N GLN A 236 -22.47 5.32 18.18
CA GLN A 236 -22.96 4.88 16.87
C GLN A 236 -24.50 4.94 16.77
N GLU A 237 -25.21 4.55 17.81
CA GLU A 237 -26.68 4.62 17.87
C GLU A 237 -27.17 6.07 17.83
N ALA A 238 -26.52 6.97 18.56
CA ALA A 238 -26.87 8.39 18.60
C ALA A 238 -26.59 9.11 17.28
N LEU A 239 -25.53 8.72 16.56
CA LEU A 239 -25.21 9.22 15.23
C LEU A 239 -26.17 8.67 14.15
N GLY A 240 -26.69 7.46 14.35
CA GLY A 240 -27.53 6.77 13.37
C GLY A 240 -26.75 6.22 12.17
N SER A 241 -27.47 5.71 11.18
CA SER A 241 -26.89 4.98 10.02
C SER A 241 -26.19 5.87 8.99
N SER A 242 -26.28 7.20 9.11
CA SER A 242 -25.62 8.13 8.19
C SER A 242 -24.12 8.29 8.47
N TYR A 243 -23.66 7.85 9.65
CA TYR A 243 -22.27 7.93 10.07
C TYR A 243 -21.75 6.55 10.47
N GLN A 244 -20.43 6.42 10.53
CA GLN A 244 -19.79 5.25 11.12
C GLN A 244 -18.71 5.68 12.13
N VAL A 245 -18.52 4.83 13.14
CA VAL A 245 -17.50 4.97 14.18
C VAL A 245 -16.41 3.90 13.96
N ILE A 246 -15.29 4.30 13.38
CA ILE A 246 -14.14 3.42 13.11
C ILE A 246 -13.21 3.46 14.30
N SER A 247 -12.72 2.30 14.76
CA SER A 247 -11.75 2.22 15.85
C SER A 247 -10.45 1.62 15.37
N SER A 248 -9.33 2.16 15.84
CA SER A 248 -7.98 1.68 15.57
C SER A 248 -7.05 1.93 16.76
N GLY A 249 -5.82 1.43 16.67
CA GLY A 249 -4.80 1.55 17.72
C GLY A 249 -4.87 0.44 18.77
N HIS A 250 -3.92 0.45 19.69
CA HIS A 250 -3.76 -0.57 20.73
C HIS A 250 -3.35 0.06 22.07
N GLY A 251 -3.46 -0.72 23.15
CA GLY A 251 -3.02 -0.30 24.48
C GLY A 251 -4.06 0.52 25.24
N GLU A 252 -3.58 1.50 26.02
CA GLU A 252 -4.42 2.29 26.93
C GLU A 252 -5.33 3.30 26.23
N TRP A 253 -5.07 3.60 24.96
CA TRP A 253 -5.84 4.56 24.17
C TRP A 253 -6.28 3.95 22.85
N LYS A 254 -7.54 4.17 22.48
CA LYS A 254 -8.05 3.88 21.14
C LYS A 254 -8.26 5.19 20.37
N LEU A 255 -7.89 5.17 19.10
CA LEU A 255 -8.23 6.22 18.15
C LEU A 255 -9.59 5.88 17.54
N ILE A 256 -10.51 6.84 17.60
CA ILE A 256 -11.89 6.67 17.15
C ILE A 256 -12.21 7.74 16.13
N ASP A 257 -12.45 7.31 14.90
CA ASP A 257 -12.77 8.17 13.76
C ASP A 257 -14.25 8.16 13.48
N ILE A 258 -14.86 9.35 13.50
CA ILE A 258 -16.27 9.55 13.18
C ILE A 258 -16.36 10.20 11.82
N CYS A 259 -16.98 9.51 10.87
CA CYS A 259 -17.07 9.95 9.48
C CYS A 259 -18.41 9.54 8.87
N SER A 260 -18.64 9.95 7.62
CA SER A 260 -19.78 9.48 6.83
C SER A 260 -19.82 7.95 6.80
N ALA A 261 -21.02 7.37 6.81
CA ALA A 261 -21.19 5.94 6.56
C ALA A 261 -20.63 5.52 5.19
N GLU A 262 -20.50 6.46 4.25
CA GLU A 262 -19.92 6.24 2.92
C GLU A 262 -18.39 6.22 2.87
N ALA A 263 -17.72 6.54 3.98
CA ALA A 263 -16.26 6.46 4.14
C ALA A 263 -15.80 5.07 4.59
N GLY A 264 -14.52 4.95 4.95
CA GLY A 264 -13.91 3.70 5.41
C GLY A 264 -12.97 3.09 4.37
N LYS A 265 -11.95 2.38 4.84
CA LYS A 265 -10.90 1.78 3.99
C LYS A 265 -11.47 0.86 2.91
N LEU A 266 -12.47 0.04 3.23
CA LEU A 266 -13.15 -0.82 2.24
C LEU A 266 -13.79 -0.03 1.09
N LYS A 267 -14.61 0.98 1.40
CA LYS A 267 -15.31 1.76 0.37
C LYS A 267 -14.32 2.56 -0.48
N ALA A 268 -13.27 3.11 0.15
CA ALA A 268 -12.20 3.80 -0.56
C ALA A 268 -11.38 2.85 -1.46
N MET A 269 -11.10 1.63 -0.99
CA MET A 269 -10.46 0.57 -1.79
C MET A 269 -11.33 0.17 -2.99
N GLN A 270 -12.63 -0.03 -2.80
CA GLN A 270 -13.56 -0.35 -3.90
C GLN A 270 -13.61 0.78 -4.94
N PHE A 271 -13.62 2.03 -4.50
CA PHE A 271 -13.53 3.18 -5.38
C PHE A 271 -12.19 3.21 -6.14
N ALA A 272 -11.08 2.97 -5.45
CA ALA A 272 -9.75 2.90 -6.04
C ALA A 272 -9.65 1.79 -7.11
N MET A 273 -10.21 0.61 -6.83
CA MET A 273 -10.30 -0.51 -7.78
C MET A 273 -11.10 -0.12 -9.03
N SER A 274 -12.25 0.54 -8.86
CA SER A 274 -13.06 1.02 -9.99
C SER A 274 -12.30 2.06 -10.82
N THR A 275 -11.67 3.04 -10.17
CA THR A 275 -10.88 4.10 -10.81
C THR A 275 -9.72 3.55 -11.63
N LEU A 276 -8.98 2.59 -11.05
CA LEU A 276 -7.80 1.99 -11.69
C LEU A 276 -8.13 0.75 -12.54
N LYS A 277 -9.40 0.35 -12.62
CA LYS A 277 -9.90 -0.79 -13.40
C LYS A 277 -9.23 -2.12 -13.00
N PHE A 278 -9.25 -2.40 -11.71
CA PHE A 278 -8.80 -3.67 -11.13
C PHE A 278 -9.98 -4.48 -10.57
N GLU A 279 -10.00 -5.76 -10.90
CA GLU A 279 -10.94 -6.73 -10.34
C GLU A 279 -10.46 -7.21 -8.95
N PRO A 280 -11.37 -7.65 -8.06
CA PRO A 280 -10.99 -8.16 -6.74
C PRO A 280 -9.90 -9.23 -6.76
N ALA A 281 -9.96 -10.16 -7.72
CA ALA A 281 -8.99 -11.25 -7.87
C ALA A 281 -7.56 -10.77 -8.22
N LYS A 282 -7.41 -9.52 -8.69
CA LYS A 282 -6.14 -8.87 -9.01
C LYS A 282 -5.80 -7.75 -8.02
N THR A 283 -6.45 -7.71 -6.86
CA THR A 283 -6.19 -6.74 -5.80
C THR A 283 -5.73 -7.46 -4.54
N LEU A 284 -4.67 -6.94 -3.92
CA LEU A 284 -4.13 -7.37 -2.64
C LEU A 284 -4.34 -6.27 -1.59
N ALA A 285 -5.21 -6.51 -0.62
CA ALA A 285 -5.35 -5.66 0.56
C ALA A 285 -4.31 -6.06 1.64
N CYS A 286 -3.63 -5.10 2.26
CA CYS A 286 -2.63 -5.35 3.31
C CYS A 286 -2.96 -4.52 4.54
N GLY A 287 -2.82 -5.11 5.73
CA GLY A 287 -3.17 -4.46 6.99
C GLY A 287 -2.78 -5.28 8.23
N ASP A 288 -2.89 -4.65 9.39
CA ASP A 288 -2.48 -5.20 10.68
C ASP A 288 -3.52 -4.96 11.80
N SER A 289 -4.52 -4.09 11.58
CA SER A 289 -5.42 -3.66 12.66
C SER A 289 -6.91 -3.73 12.29
N GLY A 290 -7.78 -3.47 13.27
CA GLY A 290 -9.23 -3.56 13.11
C GLY A 290 -9.83 -2.64 12.03
N ASN A 291 -9.17 -1.52 11.69
CA ASN A 291 -9.67 -0.64 10.63
C ASN A 291 -9.46 -1.25 9.21
N ASP A 292 -8.66 -2.31 9.09
CA ASP A 292 -8.42 -3.06 7.85
C ASP A 292 -9.37 -4.24 7.68
N GLU A 293 -10.04 -4.68 8.75
CA GLU A 293 -10.87 -5.89 8.80
C GLU A 293 -11.88 -5.95 7.64
N LEU A 294 -12.56 -4.84 7.35
CA LEU A 294 -13.56 -4.78 6.28
C LEU A 294 -12.94 -4.95 4.88
N MET A 295 -11.70 -4.49 4.65
CA MET A 295 -11.00 -4.73 3.38
C MET A 295 -10.76 -6.23 3.18
N PHE A 296 -10.50 -6.97 4.26
CA PHE A 296 -10.29 -8.41 4.21
C PHE A 296 -11.59 -9.17 4.08
N ARG A 297 -12.59 -8.84 4.91
CA ARG A 297 -13.83 -9.60 4.95
C ARG A 297 -14.67 -9.41 3.70
N ASN A 298 -14.71 -8.23 3.10
CA ASN A 298 -15.76 -7.86 2.15
C ASN A 298 -15.26 -7.38 0.77
N SER A 299 -13.96 -7.52 0.46
CA SER A 299 -13.46 -7.18 -0.88
C SER A 299 -13.73 -8.26 -1.93
N GLY A 300 -13.85 -9.53 -1.52
CA GLY A 300 -13.89 -10.67 -2.44
C GLY A 300 -12.57 -10.90 -3.19
N GLY A 301 -11.48 -10.26 -2.73
CA GLY A 301 -10.18 -10.25 -3.38
C GLY A 301 -9.12 -11.07 -2.64
N ARG A 302 -7.85 -10.71 -2.82
CA ARG A 302 -6.75 -11.23 -2.01
C ARG A 302 -6.46 -10.30 -0.84
N GLY A 303 -6.10 -10.85 0.30
CA GLY A 303 -5.66 -10.05 1.44
C GLY A 303 -4.50 -10.68 2.18
N VAL A 304 -3.69 -9.84 2.83
CA VAL A 304 -2.63 -10.27 3.73
C VAL A 304 -2.77 -9.57 5.06
N MET A 305 -2.85 -10.38 6.11
CA MET A 305 -2.69 -9.96 7.48
C MET A 305 -1.22 -10.18 7.85
N VAL A 306 -0.47 -9.11 8.12
CA VAL A 306 0.96 -9.23 8.44
C VAL A 306 1.18 -9.94 9.78
N ALA A 307 2.34 -10.57 10.00
CA ALA A 307 2.55 -11.39 11.19
C ALA A 307 2.37 -10.61 12.51
N ASN A 308 2.65 -9.30 12.52
CA ASN A 308 2.46 -8.41 13.68
C ASN A 308 1.05 -7.84 13.80
N ALA A 309 0.05 -8.41 13.12
CA ALA A 309 -1.34 -8.00 13.26
C ALA A 309 -1.81 -8.05 14.72
N LEU A 310 -2.63 -7.07 15.08
CA LEU A 310 -3.16 -6.92 16.42
C LEU A 310 -4.12 -8.06 16.78
N PRO A 311 -4.18 -8.48 18.06
CA PRO A 311 -5.04 -9.57 18.50
C PRO A 311 -6.51 -9.41 18.08
N GLU A 312 -7.05 -8.19 18.15
CA GLU A 312 -8.44 -7.92 17.74
C GLU A 312 -8.73 -8.28 16.28
N LEU A 313 -7.77 -8.03 15.37
CA LEU A 313 -7.92 -8.35 13.95
C LEU A 313 -7.80 -9.86 13.76
N VAL A 314 -6.85 -10.51 14.44
CA VAL A 314 -6.68 -11.97 14.38
C VAL A 314 -7.95 -12.68 14.87
N GLU A 315 -8.54 -12.22 15.97
CA GLU A 315 -9.79 -12.74 16.52
C GLU A 315 -10.96 -12.53 15.53
N ALA A 316 -11.12 -11.32 15.01
CA ALA A 316 -12.18 -11.01 14.03
C ALA A 316 -12.06 -11.85 12.76
N MET A 317 -10.84 -12.02 12.23
CA MET A 317 -10.59 -12.81 11.04
C MET A 317 -10.70 -14.32 11.28
N THR A 318 -10.37 -14.80 12.48
CA THR A 318 -10.60 -16.20 12.90
C THR A 318 -12.10 -16.50 12.91
N ALA A 319 -12.91 -15.59 13.46
CA ALA A 319 -14.37 -15.71 13.48
C ALA A 319 -15.00 -15.60 12.07
N ALA A 320 -14.38 -14.83 11.17
CA ALA A 320 -14.84 -14.64 9.79
C ALA A 320 -14.38 -15.73 8.81
N ALA A 321 -13.51 -16.65 9.24
CA ALA A 321 -12.96 -17.69 8.40
C ALA A 321 -14.01 -18.72 7.96
N ASP A 322 -13.88 -19.22 6.74
CA ASP A 322 -14.75 -20.21 6.13
C ASP A 322 -13.92 -21.36 5.50
N PRO A 323 -14.07 -22.62 5.98
CA PRO A 323 -14.92 -23.04 7.10
C PRO A 323 -14.47 -22.43 8.44
N PRO A 324 -15.37 -22.30 9.44
CA PRO A 324 -15.03 -21.77 10.74
C PRO A 324 -13.83 -22.51 11.37
N THR A 325 -12.85 -21.76 11.86
CA THR A 325 -11.67 -22.30 12.55
C THR A 325 -11.57 -21.73 13.97
N LYS A 326 -10.85 -22.44 14.83
CA LYS A 326 -10.54 -21.97 16.20
C LYS A 326 -9.28 -21.09 16.25
N GLU A 327 -8.43 -21.20 15.23
CA GLU A 327 -7.14 -20.51 15.19
C GLU A 327 -6.70 -20.32 13.74
N LEU A 328 -6.10 -19.16 13.46
CA LEU A 328 -5.37 -18.90 12.22
C LEU A 328 -3.87 -19.04 12.46
N ARG A 329 -3.19 -19.74 11.56
CA ARG A 329 -1.74 -19.95 11.65
C ARG A 329 -1.01 -19.01 10.70
N ARG A 330 0.09 -18.42 11.16
CA ARG A 330 1.02 -17.70 10.30
C ARG A 330 1.58 -18.63 9.21
N GLY A 331 1.78 -18.08 8.02
CA GLY A 331 2.14 -18.78 6.79
C GLY A 331 1.00 -19.59 6.15
N ALA A 332 -0.24 -19.46 6.61
CA ALA A 332 -1.38 -20.23 6.09
C ALA A 332 -2.40 -19.36 5.35
N GLU A 333 -2.91 -19.90 4.24
CA GLU A 333 -4.06 -19.36 3.52
C GLU A 333 -5.37 -19.76 4.23
N PHE A 334 -6.33 -18.85 4.25
CA PHE A 334 -7.71 -19.12 4.65
C PHE A 334 -8.69 -18.30 3.79
N LYS A 335 -9.96 -18.69 3.78
CA LYS A 335 -11.01 -17.93 3.08
C LYS A 335 -11.93 -17.25 4.07
N THR A 336 -12.57 -16.17 3.63
CA THR A 336 -13.66 -15.52 4.39
C THR A 336 -15.01 -15.92 3.82
N CYS A 337 -16.06 -15.80 4.64
CA CYS A 337 -17.43 -16.10 4.22
C CYS A 337 -17.99 -15.23 3.07
N HIS A 338 -17.29 -14.15 2.67
CA HIS A 338 -17.66 -13.34 1.51
C HIS A 338 -16.65 -13.49 0.35
N GLY A 339 -15.88 -14.57 0.32
CA GLY A 339 -15.11 -15.00 -0.84
C GLY A 339 -13.70 -14.42 -0.95
N SER A 340 -13.23 -13.63 0.02
CA SER A 340 -11.84 -13.18 0.03
C SER A 340 -10.91 -14.36 0.34
N THR A 341 -9.76 -14.41 -0.33
CA THR A 341 -8.69 -15.37 -0.01
C THR A 341 -7.57 -14.64 0.70
N MET A 342 -7.31 -15.04 1.94
CA MET A 342 -6.44 -14.37 2.88
C MET A 342 -5.18 -15.19 3.13
N LEU A 343 -4.05 -14.50 3.31
CA LEU A 343 -2.83 -15.06 3.86
C LEU A 343 -2.58 -14.43 5.23
N PHE A 344 -2.48 -15.23 6.29
CA PHE A 344 -1.86 -14.76 7.53
C PHE A 344 -0.35 -14.93 7.35
N ALA A 345 0.39 -13.86 7.08
CA ALA A 345 1.79 -13.96 6.72
C ALA A 345 2.66 -14.55 7.84
N GLY A 346 3.72 -15.26 7.45
CA GLY A 346 4.82 -15.64 8.34
C GLY A 346 5.67 -14.44 8.76
N ARG A 347 5.68 -13.38 7.94
CA ARG A 347 6.55 -12.21 8.09
C ARG A 347 5.80 -10.96 8.54
N GLU A 348 6.49 -10.12 9.29
CA GLU A 348 5.98 -8.83 9.78
C GLU A 348 6.06 -7.76 8.68
N VAL A 349 5.23 -6.72 8.85
CA VAL A 349 5.25 -5.47 8.10
C VAL A 349 5.36 -5.69 6.57
N ALA A 350 6.14 -4.86 5.85
CA ALA A 350 6.40 -4.98 4.42
C ALA A 350 6.89 -6.38 4.00
N GLY A 351 7.53 -7.13 4.89
CA GLY A 351 7.94 -8.52 4.63
C GLY A 351 6.76 -9.44 4.40
N GLY A 352 5.64 -9.23 5.11
CA GLY A 352 4.40 -9.96 4.88
C GLY A 352 3.75 -9.62 3.54
N ILE A 353 3.86 -8.36 3.10
CA ILE A 353 3.39 -7.94 1.77
C ILE A 353 4.20 -8.63 0.66
N VAL A 354 5.52 -8.69 0.81
CA VAL A 354 6.41 -9.43 -0.10
C VAL A 354 6.04 -10.90 -0.19
N GLU A 355 5.84 -11.55 0.97
CA GLU A 355 5.39 -12.94 1.05
C GLU A 355 4.08 -13.16 0.29
N ALA A 356 3.09 -12.29 0.51
CA ALA A 356 1.78 -12.38 -0.15
C ALA A 356 1.84 -12.14 -1.66
N LEU A 357 2.66 -11.20 -2.13
CA LEU A 357 2.88 -10.97 -3.56
C LEU A 357 3.45 -12.23 -4.23
N GLN A 358 4.47 -12.83 -3.63
CA GLN A 358 5.08 -14.07 -4.13
C GLN A 358 4.14 -15.27 -4.05
N TYR A 359 3.25 -15.30 -3.06
CA TYR A 359 2.29 -16.38 -2.88
C TYR A 359 1.12 -16.32 -3.85
N PHE A 360 0.47 -15.15 -3.98
CA PHE A 360 -0.74 -14.99 -4.79
C PHE A 360 -0.48 -14.60 -6.25
N PHE A 361 0.66 -13.96 -6.53
CA PHE A 361 0.99 -13.41 -7.85
C PHE A 361 2.40 -13.84 -8.30
N PRO A 362 2.65 -15.17 -8.39
CA PRO A 362 4.00 -15.73 -8.55
C PRO A 362 4.66 -15.49 -9.91
#